data_AF-A0A672UJA7-F1
#
_entry.id   AF-A0A672UJA7-F1
#
_cell.length_a   1.000
_cell.length_b   1.000
_cell.length_c   1.000
_cell.angle_alpha   90.00
_cell.angle_beta   90.00
_cell.angle_gamma   90.00
#
_symmetry.space_group_name_H-M   'P 1'
#
loop_
_entity.id
_entity.type
_entity.pdbx_description
1 polymer ?
#
loop_
_entity_poly.entity_id
_entity_poly.type
_entity_poly.pdbx_seq_one_letter_code
_entity_poly.pdbx_strand_id
1 'polypeptide(L)'
;MRPALVWLILSLLTVTGAEGMCRDPPATPARSIPAPRLSAEEQLSPHMPESLRCDACHAIAFQLPITVCHPSSESPRPSCPALPE
;
A
#
# COMPACT_ATOMS: atom_id res chain seq x y z
N MET A 1 -12.46 -9.28 -39.67
CA MET A 1 -11.28 -8.93 -38.84
C MET A 1 -11.13 -7.40 -38.73
N ARG A 2 -12.07 -6.69 -38.09
CA ARG A 2 -11.97 -5.23 -37.85
C ARG A 2 -12.57 -4.68 -36.53
N PRO A 3 -13.24 -5.46 -35.64
CA PRO A 3 -13.83 -4.86 -34.45
C PRO A 3 -12.78 -4.41 -33.43
N ALA A 4 -11.65 -5.14 -33.33
CA ALA A 4 -10.58 -4.83 -32.40
C ALA A 4 -9.91 -3.46 -32.67
N LEU A 5 -9.81 -3.06 -33.94
CA LEU A 5 -9.26 -1.75 -34.31
C LEU A 5 -10.21 -0.61 -33.89
N VAL A 6 -11.51 -0.81 -34.06
CA VAL A 6 -12.54 0.16 -33.65
C VAL A 6 -12.53 0.34 -32.13
N TRP A 7 -12.40 -0.76 -31.37
CA TRP A 7 -12.24 -0.72 -29.92
C TRP A 7 -10.96 0.01 -29.50
N LEU A 8 -9.83 -0.27 -30.15
CA LEU A 8 -8.57 0.42 -29.87
C LEU A 8 -8.68 1.93 -30.10
N ILE A 9 -9.28 2.34 -31.23
CA ILE A 9 -9.48 3.75 -31.56
C ILE A 9 -10.43 4.42 -30.54
N LEU A 10 -11.50 3.74 -30.14
CA LEU A 10 -12.44 4.26 -29.14
C LEU A 10 -11.76 4.46 -27.77
N SER A 11 -10.95 3.49 -27.33
CA SER A 11 -10.17 3.60 -26.09
C SER A 11 -9.15 4.75 -26.13
N LEU A 12 -8.49 4.94 -27.28
CA LEU A 12 -7.56 6.06 -27.49
C LEU A 12 -8.28 7.42 -27.45
N LEU A 13 -9.48 7.52 -28.02
CA LEU A 13 -10.29 8.75 -27.98
C LEU A 13 -10.82 9.07 -26.58
N THR A 14 -11.12 8.06 -25.76
CA THR A 14 -11.54 8.27 -24.37
C THR A 14 -10.39 8.74 -23.48
N VAL A 15 -9.14 8.39 -23.81
CA VAL A 15 -7.96 8.77 -23.02
C VAL A 15 -7.51 10.22 -23.30
N THR A 16 -7.81 10.76 -24.48
CA THR A 16 -7.43 12.13 -24.85
C THR A 16 -8.47 13.20 -24.46
N GLY A 17 -9.67 12.80 -24.04
CA GLY A 17 -10.75 13.71 -23.65
C GLY A 17 -10.83 14.05 -22.16
N ALA A 18 -9.96 13.47 -21.32
CA ALA A 18 -9.98 13.65 -19.86
C ALA A 18 -8.84 14.54 -19.32
N GLU A 19 -8.15 15.27 -20.18
CA GLU A 19 -7.19 16.31 -19.77
C GLU A 19 -7.96 17.56 -19.34
N GLY A 20 -8.55 17.58 -18.14
CA GLY A 20 -9.24 18.79 -17.71
C GLY A 20 -9.98 18.82 -16.38
N MET A 21 -9.84 17.85 -15.46
CA MET A 21 -10.59 17.91 -14.19
C MET A 21 -9.81 17.67 -12.89
N CYS A 22 -8.48 17.53 -12.93
CA CYS A 22 -7.70 17.73 -11.71
C CYS A 22 -7.45 19.23 -11.54
N ARG A 23 -8.44 19.95 -10.98
CA ARG A 23 -8.19 21.27 -10.43
C ARG A 23 -7.24 21.07 -9.27
N ASP A 24 -5.96 21.37 -9.47
CA ASP A 24 -4.97 21.34 -8.39
C ASP A 24 -5.53 22.14 -7.19
N PRO A 25 -5.64 21.53 -6.00
CA PRO A 25 -5.90 22.31 -4.80
C PRO A 25 -4.78 23.34 -4.64
N PRO A 26 -5.03 24.51 -4.00
CA PRO A 26 -3.99 25.52 -3.80
C PRO A 26 -2.76 24.83 -3.21
N ALA A 27 -1.61 25.01 -3.86
CA ALA A 27 -0.35 24.36 -3.51
C ALA A 27 0.07 24.77 -2.10
N THR A 28 -0.48 24.09 -1.10
CA THR A 28 0.13 24.00 0.22
C THR A 28 1.51 23.40 -0.02
N PRO A 29 2.59 23.99 0.53
CA PRO A 29 3.91 23.40 0.43
C PRO A 29 3.81 21.97 0.93
N ALA A 30 3.93 21.00 0.02
CA ALA A 30 3.93 19.60 0.37
C ALA A 30 5.18 19.40 1.22
N ARG A 31 5.00 19.30 2.53
CA ARG A 31 6.09 18.96 3.46
C ARG A 31 6.39 17.49 3.23
N SER A 32 7.26 17.21 2.26
CA SER A 32 7.81 15.89 2.05
C SER A 32 8.96 15.67 3.02
N ILE A 33 8.93 14.54 3.71
CA ILE A 33 10.09 14.07 4.47
C ILE A 33 11.00 13.36 3.46
N PRO A 34 12.30 13.71 3.38
CA PRO A 34 13.22 13.04 2.48
C PRO A 34 13.35 11.56 2.85
N ALA A 35 13.49 10.69 1.84
CA ALA A 35 13.66 9.27 2.06
C ALA A 35 14.92 8.97 2.91
N PRO A 36 14.87 8.00 3.82
CA PRO A 36 16.04 7.57 4.57
C PRO A 36 17.17 7.11 3.64
N ARG A 37 18.41 7.46 3.98
CA ARG A 37 19.59 6.95 3.29
C ARG A 37 19.89 5.54 3.81
N LEU A 38 20.07 4.59 2.89
CA LEU A 38 20.44 3.21 3.21
C LEU A 38 21.90 2.96 2.82
N SER A 39 22.62 2.20 3.64
CA SER A 39 23.96 1.69 3.29
C SER A 39 23.89 0.64 2.17
N ALA A 40 25.03 0.26 1.60
CA ALA A 40 25.07 -0.79 0.57
C ALA A 40 24.63 -2.14 1.14
N GLU A 41 25.17 -2.54 2.30
CA GLU A 41 24.76 -3.75 3.00
C GLU A 41 23.26 -3.80 3.29
N GLU A 42 22.64 -2.69 3.74
CA GLU A 42 21.20 -2.64 4.02
C GLU A 42 20.33 -2.80 2.76
N GLN A 43 20.80 -2.36 1.60
CA GLN A 43 20.06 -2.52 0.34
C GLN A 43 20.06 -3.97 -0.15
N LEU A 44 21.12 -4.72 0.13
CA LEU A 44 21.20 -6.15 -0.18
C LEU A 44 20.65 -7.04 0.93
N SER A 45 20.43 -6.48 2.12
CA SER A 45 19.94 -7.22 3.27
C SER A 45 18.45 -7.55 3.12
N PRO A 46 18.03 -8.80 3.40
CA PRO A 46 16.62 -9.14 3.47
C PRO A 46 15.95 -8.63 4.76
N HIS A 47 16.72 -8.10 5.72
CA HIS A 47 16.20 -7.56 6.96
C HIS A 47 15.76 -6.10 6.81
N MET A 48 14.72 -5.70 7.53
CA MET A 48 14.23 -4.32 7.54
C MET A 48 15.33 -3.35 8.03
N PRO A 49 15.69 -2.31 7.23
CA PRO A 49 16.60 -1.26 7.68
C PRO A 49 16.09 -0.56 8.94
N GLU A 50 17.00 -0.16 9.82
CA GLU A 50 16.64 0.39 11.14
C GLU A 50 15.72 1.61 11.04
N SER A 51 16.04 2.52 10.12
CA SER A 51 15.29 3.77 9.88
C SER A 51 13.86 3.55 9.39
N LEU A 52 13.52 2.37 8.87
CA LEU A 52 12.20 2.04 8.32
C LEU A 52 11.38 1.12 9.24
N ARG A 53 11.91 0.72 10.41
CA ARG A 53 11.24 -0.25 11.29
C ARG A 53 9.90 0.27 11.82
N CYS A 54 9.83 1.53 12.26
CA CYS A 54 8.60 2.12 12.76
C CYS A 54 7.50 2.14 11.68
N ASP A 55 7.84 2.60 10.47
CA ASP A 55 6.89 2.67 9.36
C ASP A 55 6.41 1.27 8.93
N ALA A 56 7.32 0.29 8.88
CA ALA A 56 6.96 -1.09 8.58
C ALA A 56 5.99 -1.69 9.60
N CYS A 57 6.21 -1.43 10.90
CA CYS A 57 5.28 -1.89 11.95
C CYS A 57 3.88 -1.31 11.73
N HIS A 58 3.77 -0.01 11.44
CA HIS A 58 2.49 0.63 11.16
C HIS A 58 1.83 0.06 9.89
N ALA A 59 2.60 -0.18 8.83
CA ALA A 59 2.10 -0.75 7.58
C ALA A 59 1.61 -2.20 7.73
N ILE A 60 2.28 -3.02 8.55
CA ILE A 60 1.92 -4.43 8.77
C ILE A 60 0.75 -4.54 9.76
N ALA A 61 0.73 -3.73 10.82
CA ALA A 61 -0.35 -3.73 11.81
C ALA A 61 -1.72 -3.41 11.19
N PHE A 62 -1.74 -2.65 10.09
CA PHE A 62 -2.97 -2.34 9.36
C PHE A 62 -3.42 -3.48 8.43
N GLN A 63 -2.48 -4.32 7.99
CA GLN A 63 -2.75 -5.42 7.04
C GLN A 63 -3.11 -6.73 7.71
N LEU A 64 -2.72 -6.92 8.97
CA LEU A 64 -3.16 -8.05 9.76
C LEU A 64 -4.53 -7.72 10.35
N PRO A 65 -5.63 -8.45 10.02
CA PRO A 65 -6.79 -8.43 10.90
C PRO A 65 -6.27 -8.81 12.29
N ILE A 66 -6.66 -8.06 13.33
CA ILE A 66 -6.07 -8.07 14.68
C ILE A 66 -6.40 -9.38 15.42
N THR A 67 -5.98 -10.49 14.84
CA THR A 67 -6.10 -11.83 15.37
C THR A 67 -4.81 -12.58 15.06
N VAL A 68 -3.69 -11.95 15.41
CA VAL A 68 -2.54 -12.73 15.85
C VAL A 68 -2.90 -13.17 17.27
N CYS A 69 -3.55 -14.33 17.38
CA CYS A 69 -3.74 -14.97 18.68
C CYS A 69 -2.34 -15.26 19.22
N HIS A 70 -1.91 -14.47 20.21
CA HIS A 70 -0.64 -14.67 20.91
C HIS A 70 -0.69 -16.08 21.53
N PRO A 71 0.20 -17.03 21.19
CA PRO A 71 0.15 -18.39 21.73
C PRO A 71 0.50 -18.46 23.22
N SER A 72 0.69 -17.33 23.88
CA SER A 72 0.97 -17.25 25.30
C SER A 72 -0.04 -16.34 25.98
N SER A 73 -1.12 -16.93 26.47
CA SER A 73 -1.55 -16.75 27.85
C SER A 73 -2.61 -17.80 28.18
N GLU A 74 -2.46 -18.39 29.34
CA GLU A 74 -3.29 -19.40 29.99
C GLU A 74 -4.72 -18.89 30.32
N SER A 75 -5.41 -18.29 29.37
CA SER A 75 -6.74 -17.71 29.55
C SER A 75 -7.83 -18.63 28.96
N PRO A 76 -8.94 -18.92 29.67
CA PRO A 76 -9.93 -19.92 29.23
C PRO A 76 -10.86 -19.45 28.10
N ARG A 77 -10.56 -18.36 27.39
CA ARG A 77 -11.45 -17.80 26.36
C ARG A 77 -10.74 -17.65 25.03
N PRO A 78 -11.30 -18.18 23.93
CA PRO A 78 -10.76 -17.91 22.61
C PRO A 78 -11.02 -16.43 22.28
N SER A 79 -9.96 -15.64 22.17
CA SER A 79 -10.02 -14.25 21.66
C SER A 79 -9.99 -14.19 20.12
N CYS A 80 -10.04 -15.34 19.44
CA CYS A 80 -10.16 -15.46 18.00
C CYS A 80 -11.66 -15.57 17.64
N PRO A 81 -12.23 -14.73 16.74
CA PRO A 81 -13.59 -14.95 16.24
C PRO A 81 -13.63 -16.24 15.41
N ALA A 82 -14.60 -17.11 15.67
CA ALA A 82 -14.83 -18.29 14.86
C ALA A 82 -15.20 -17.87 13.43
N LEU A 83 -14.49 -18.39 12.43
CA LEU A 83 -14.87 -18.28 11.02
C LEU A 83 -16.23 -18.99 10.81
N PRO A 84 -17.15 -18.43 10.01
CA PRO A 84 -18.38 -19.12 9.62
C PRO A 84 -18.08 -20.24 8.62
N GLU A 85 -18.79 -21.36 8.76
CA GLU A 85 -18.78 -22.55 7.88
C GLU A 85 -19.16 -22.24 6.43
#